data_AF-A0A2E1H4Z0-F1
#
_entry.id   AF-A0A2E1H4Z0-F1
#
_cell.length_a   1.000
_cell.length_b   1.000
_cell.length_c   1.000
_cell.angle_alpha   90.00
_cell.angle_beta   90.00
_cell.angle_gamma   90.00
#
_symmetry.space_group_name_H-M   'P 1'
#
loop_
_entity.id
_entity.type
_entity.pdbx_description
1 polymer ?
#
loop_
_entity_poly.entity_id
_entity_poly.type
_entity_poly.pdbx_seq_one_letter_code
_entity_poly.pdbx_strand_id
1 'polypeptide(L)'
;MAPSKPPQRLGKGIGSLLSNRHATESVASDGRLWVNHQDLHPSSEQPRVHTDRGVAKLAESLRRHGMMQPIIVTIDPDGRYEILAGERRWRAAAIAKQSKVPVIVREGSLSSEERLELALIENIQREDLDPIERATACKRLLENYKLTQQQVADRLGYKRSTVANLVRLLELPADLQEDVSRGTFSAGHARAMLQIGDASGLARAKKEIVDGELSVRATEVLCKKIVAGSLGPSHRARPAKPAWAAELQEKLSRKLGCRAEMKLHARGGGKVVLHFSDLDSLDRVVQGLGLGDEADELLGL
;
A
#
# COMPACT_ATOMS: atom_id res chain seq x y z
N MET A 1 50.31 -42.37 30.31
CA MET A 1 50.78 -41.28 29.43
C MET A 1 49.69 -40.22 29.37
N ALA A 2 49.99 -39.01 29.84
CA ALA A 2 49.06 -37.91 30.03
C ALA A 2 48.71 -37.20 28.70
N PRO A 3 47.52 -36.59 28.57
CA PRO A 3 47.18 -35.77 27.41
C PRO A 3 47.76 -34.36 27.53
N SER A 4 48.45 -33.92 26.47
CA SER A 4 49.05 -32.60 26.30
C SER A 4 48.01 -31.54 25.92
N LYS A 5 48.03 -30.40 26.62
CA LYS A 5 47.22 -29.19 26.34
C LYS A 5 47.72 -28.47 25.07
N PRO A 6 46.83 -27.93 24.21
CA PRO A 6 47.19 -26.95 23.20
C PRO A 6 47.28 -25.51 23.77
N PRO A 7 48.01 -24.59 23.11
CA PRO A 7 48.42 -23.31 23.68
C PRO A 7 47.35 -22.21 23.66
N GLN A 8 47.44 -21.35 24.67
CA GLN A 8 46.61 -20.18 24.92
C GLN A 8 46.90 -19.07 23.89
N ARG A 9 45.90 -18.67 23.10
CA ARG A 9 45.99 -17.54 22.16
C ARG A 9 46.19 -16.22 22.93
N LEU A 10 47.36 -15.60 22.79
CA LEU A 10 47.58 -14.18 23.07
C LEU A 10 46.78 -13.35 22.06
N GLY A 11 45.95 -12.45 22.56
CA GLY A 11 45.16 -11.55 21.72
C GLY A 11 44.03 -10.83 22.46
N LYS A 12 44.29 -10.34 23.68
CA LYS A 12 43.36 -9.46 24.44
C LYS A 12 44.05 -8.16 24.90
N GLY A 13 45.03 -7.68 24.13
CA GLY A 13 45.86 -6.52 24.52
C GLY A 13 45.59 -5.21 23.77
N ILE A 14 44.95 -5.25 22.60
CA ILE A 14 44.88 -4.06 21.72
C ILE A 14 43.51 -3.34 21.79
N GLY A 15 42.41 -4.06 22.10
CA GLY A 15 41.10 -3.43 22.33
C GLY A 15 41.02 -2.58 23.60
N SER A 16 41.93 -2.79 24.55
CA SER A 16 41.99 -2.03 25.80
C SER A 16 42.67 -0.66 25.67
N LEU A 17 43.42 -0.41 24.58
CA LEU A 17 44.19 0.82 24.40
C LEU A 17 43.47 1.87 23.53
N LEU A 18 42.41 1.49 22.83
CA LEU A 18 41.59 2.41 22.03
C LEU A 18 40.27 2.80 22.74
N SER A 19 39.91 2.12 23.83
CA SER A 19 38.71 2.41 24.62
C SER A 19 38.83 3.65 25.54
N ASN A 20 39.97 4.36 25.53
CA ASN A 20 40.27 5.35 26.57
C ASN A 20 40.46 6.79 26.08
N ARG A 21 39.81 7.22 24.99
CA ARG A 21 39.79 8.66 24.65
C ARG A 21 38.42 9.33 24.52
N HIS A 22 37.32 8.60 24.39
CA HIS A 22 35.97 9.19 24.46
C HIS A 22 34.95 8.20 25.05
N ALA A 23 35.07 7.86 26.33
CA ALA A 23 34.07 7.05 27.02
C ALA A 23 33.96 7.45 28.50
N THR A 24 33.41 8.64 28.74
CA THR A 24 32.87 9.02 30.04
C THR A 24 31.44 9.51 29.87
N GLU A 25 30.58 8.70 29.24
CA GLU A 25 29.13 8.88 29.36
C GLU A 25 28.46 7.53 29.61
N SER A 26 27.68 7.51 30.68
CA SER A 26 27.04 6.36 31.31
C SER A 26 26.13 5.62 30.34
N VAL A 27 26.51 4.41 29.94
CA VAL A 27 25.62 3.49 29.23
C VAL A 27 24.53 3.06 30.22
N ALA A 28 23.30 3.56 30.06
CA ALA A 28 22.17 3.08 30.84
C ALA A 28 21.80 1.65 30.38
N SER A 29 21.28 0.82 31.29
CA SER A 29 20.99 -0.61 31.07
C SER A 29 19.93 -0.93 30.00
N ASP A 30 19.43 0.09 29.28
CA ASP A 30 18.38 0.01 28.26
C ASP A 30 18.92 0.25 26.83
N GLY A 31 20.25 0.25 26.65
CA GLY A 31 20.91 0.50 25.35
C GLY A 31 20.82 1.95 24.86
N ARG A 32 20.40 2.88 25.74
CA ARG A 32 20.28 4.32 25.45
C ARG A 32 21.51 5.05 25.97
N LEU A 33 22.08 5.89 25.12
CA LEU A 33 23.14 6.85 25.44
C LEU A 33 22.52 8.24 25.59
N TRP A 34 23.03 9.04 26.52
CA TRP A 34 22.56 10.42 26.71
C TRP A 34 23.61 11.37 26.19
N VAL A 35 23.34 11.95 25.02
CA VAL A 35 24.30 12.79 24.29
C VAL A 35 23.84 14.25 24.32
N ASN A 36 24.76 15.21 24.32
CA ASN A 36 24.35 16.61 24.22
C ASN A 36 23.68 16.86 22.88
N HIS A 37 22.57 17.60 22.89
CA HIS A 37 21.83 17.85 21.65
C HIS A 37 22.65 18.63 20.60
N GLN A 38 23.72 19.32 21.01
CA GLN A 38 24.64 20.08 20.16
C GLN A 38 25.65 19.19 19.42
N ASP A 39 25.91 17.99 19.94
CA ASP A 39 26.84 17.02 19.32
C ASP A 39 26.16 16.23 18.19
N LEU A 40 24.86 16.44 17.99
CA LEU A 40 24.03 15.84 16.95
C LEU A 40 23.93 16.75 15.74
N HIS A 41 24.19 16.22 14.55
CA HIS A 41 23.96 16.94 13.30
C HIS A 41 23.01 16.17 12.36
N PRO A 42 22.22 16.87 11.55
CA PRO A 42 21.39 16.23 10.54
C PRO A 42 22.26 15.59 9.45
N SER A 43 21.75 14.53 8.83
CA SER A 43 22.39 13.92 7.67
C SER A 43 22.28 14.82 6.43
N SER A 44 23.40 14.96 5.69
CA SER A 44 23.47 15.74 4.45
C SER A 44 22.62 15.15 3.32
N GLU A 45 22.22 13.88 3.42
CA GLU A 45 21.50 13.14 2.39
C GLU A 45 19.97 13.10 2.60
N GLN A 46 19.39 13.94 3.48
CA GLN A 46 17.94 14.03 3.63
C GLN A 46 17.34 15.12 2.72
N PRO A 47 16.70 14.79 1.58
CA PRO A 47 16.09 15.75 0.66
C PRO A 47 14.80 16.39 1.17
N ARG A 48 14.38 16.12 2.41
CA ARG A 48 13.14 16.71 2.95
C ARG A 48 13.38 18.14 3.40
N VAL A 49 12.87 19.06 2.60
CA VAL A 49 12.41 20.39 3.04
C VAL A 49 11.28 20.17 4.06
N HIS A 50 11.62 19.82 5.30
CA HIS A 50 10.63 19.48 6.32
C HIS A 50 9.88 20.74 6.79
N THR A 51 8.56 20.66 6.69
CA THR A 51 7.59 21.62 7.21
C THR A 51 7.67 21.68 8.75
N ASP A 52 7.86 22.88 9.30
CA ASP A 52 7.92 23.18 10.74
C ASP A 52 6.62 22.91 11.53
N ARG A 53 5.61 22.28 10.90
CA ARG A 53 4.30 22.06 11.51
C ARG A 53 4.40 21.12 12.71
N GLY A 54 4.13 21.67 13.89
CA GLY A 54 3.96 20.93 15.14
C GLY A 54 5.21 20.74 15.99
N VAL A 55 6.37 21.28 15.59
CA VAL A 55 7.61 21.21 16.41
C VAL A 55 7.44 21.96 17.74
N ALA A 56 6.73 23.10 17.75
CA ALA A 56 6.47 23.88 18.96
C ALA A 56 5.64 23.11 20.01
N LYS A 57 4.57 22.42 19.58
CA LYS A 57 3.76 21.56 20.47
C LYS A 57 4.58 20.41 21.04
N LEU A 58 5.46 19.82 20.23
CA LEU A 58 6.35 18.75 20.68
C LEU A 58 7.38 19.28 21.69
N ALA A 59 7.92 20.48 21.50
CA ALA A 59 8.84 21.10 22.45
C ALA A 59 8.18 21.36 23.81
N GLU A 60 6.92 21.77 23.83
CA GLU A 60 6.15 21.93 25.07
C GLU A 60 5.95 20.59 25.80
N SER A 61 5.65 19.52 25.06
CA SER A 61 5.56 18.17 25.60
C SER A 61 6.90 17.67 26.17
N LEU A 62 8.01 17.92 25.45
CA LEU A 62 9.36 17.59 25.89
C LEU A 62 9.79 18.34 27.16
N ARG A 63 9.31 19.57 27.39
CA ARG A 63 9.55 20.29 28.65
C ARG A 63 8.83 19.66 29.84
N ARG A 64 7.62 19.14 29.63
CA ARG A 64 6.80 18.54 30.70
C ARG A 64 7.18 17.11 31.04
N HIS A 65 7.47 16.29 30.03
CA HIS A 65 7.61 14.84 30.20
C HIS A 65 8.99 14.29 29.81
N GLY A 66 9.88 15.16 29.29
CA GLY A 66 11.16 14.71 28.74
C GLY A 66 10.99 13.91 27.44
N MET A 67 12.12 13.45 26.90
CA MET A 67 12.14 12.68 25.65
C MET A 67 11.99 11.18 25.93
N MET A 68 10.77 10.66 25.77
CA MET A 68 10.48 9.23 26.00
C MET A 68 11.01 8.33 24.87
N GLN A 69 10.89 8.78 23.62
CA GLN A 69 11.36 8.06 22.44
C GLN A 69 12.75 8.55 22.02
N PRO A 70 13.78 7.70 22.04
CA PRO A 70 15.15 8.09 21.73
C PRO A 70 15.35 8.41 20.24
N ILE A 71 16.31 9.29 19.95
CA ILE A 71 16.75 9.62 18.58
C ILE A 71 17.69 8.51 18.10
N ILE A 72 17.55 8.10 16.83
CA ILE A 72 18.43 7.07 16.26
C ILE A 72 19.58 7.78 15.57
N VAL A 73 20.79 7.43 15.96
CA VAL A 73 22.03 8.08 15.49
C VAL A 73 23.04 7.06 15.04
N THR A 74 23.92 7.47 14.13
CA THR A 74 25.16 6.77 13.78
C THR A 74 26.35 7.62 14.19
N ILE A 75 27.52 6.98 14.32
CA ILE A 75 28.79 7.68 14.53
C ILE A 75 29.44 7.85 13.15
N ASP A 76 29.70 9.09 12.75
CA ASP A 76 30.42 9.42 11.53
C ASP A 76 31.92 9.09 11.65
N PRO A 77 32.68 9.02 10.53
CA PRO A 77 34.12 8.76 10.55
C PRO A 77 34.92 9.75 11.42
N ASP A 78 34.41 10.97 11.58
CA ASP A 78 34.98 12.02 12.45
C ASP A 78 34.62 11.84 13.94
N GLY A 79 33.87 10.80 14.30
CA GLY A 79 33.42 10.54 15.67
C GLY A 79 32.22 11.37 16.13
N ARG A 80 31.53 12.07 15.21
CA ARG A 80 30.34 12.88 15.50
C ARG A 80 29.05 12.07 15.37
N TYR A 81 27.99 12.49 16.05
CA TYR A 81 26.70 11.80 15.97
C TYR A 81 25.84 12.36 14.83
N GLU A 82 25.60 11.55 13.81
CA GLU A 82 24.70 11.87 12.70
C GLU A 82 23.30 11.33 12.98
N ILE A 83 22.27 12.17 12.80
CA ILE A 83 20.88 11.79 12.99
C ILE A 83 20.37 10.98 11.79
N LEU A 84 20.04 9.71 12.03
CA LEU A 84 19.38 8.84 11.04
C LEU A 84 17.85 9.05 11.04
N ALA A 85 17.25 9.11 12.23
CA ALA A 85 15.81 9.26 12.39
C ALA A 85 15.44 10.03 13.66
N GLY A 86 14.41 10.89 13.56
CA GLY A 86 13.93 11.69 14.69
C GLY A 86 14.30 13.18 14.64
N GLU A 87 14.57 13.74 13.46
CA GLU A 87 14.95 15.16 13.27
C GLU A 87 13.99 16.15 13.97
N ARG A 88 12.67 15.92 13.88
CA ARG A 88 11.66 16.76 14.57
C ARG A 88 11.81 16.77 16.09
N ARG A 89 12.23 15.64 16.69
CA ARG A 89 12.46 15.51 18.13
C ARG A 89 13.74 16.23 18.54
N TRP A 90 14.80 16.15 17.73
CA TRP A 90 16.02 16.93 17.93
C TRP A 90 15.77 18.45 17.86
N ARG A 91 15.06 18.93 16.82
CA ARG A 91 14.67 20.35 16.72
C ARG A 91 13.79 20.79 17.90
N ALA A 92 12.82 19.96 18.30
CA ALA A 92 11.99 20.24 19.46
C ALA A 92 12.79 20.25 20.77
N ALA A 93 13.83 19.43 20.90
CA ALA A 93 14.74 19.42 22.06
C ALA A 93 15.57 20.70 22.14
N ALA A 94 16.05 21.21 21.00
CA ALA A 94 16.73 22.50 20.92
C ALA A 94 15.80 23.66 21.39
N ILE A 95 14.56 23.68 20.91
CA ILE A 95 13.54 24.68 21.36
C ILE A 95 13.19 24.49 22.84
N ALA A 96 13.11 23.24 23.31
CA ALA A 96 12.86 22.91 24.71
C ALA A 96 14.06 23.25 25.64
N LYS A 97 15.23 23.61 25.07
CA LYS A 97 16.50 23.86 25.79
C LYS A 97 16.96 22.64 26.61
N GLN A 98 16.71 21.44 26.12
CA GLN A 98 17.18 20.20 26.72
C GLN A 98 18.70 20.08 26.53
N SER A 99 19.48 19.94 27.60
CA SER A 99 20.94 19.79 27.49
C SER A 99 21.32 18.48 26.83
N LYS A 100 20.78 17.37 27.34
CA LYS A 100 21.02 16.00 26.85
C LYS A 100 19.74 15.37 26.31
N VAL A 101 19.89 14.54 25.29
CA VAL A 101 18.80 13.77 24.69
C VAL A 101 19.16 12.28 24.67
N PRO A 102 18.18 11.39 24.89
CA PRO A 102 18.41 9.96 24.77
C PRO A 102 18.55 9.60 23.29
N VAL A 103 19.64 8.93 22.98
CA VAL A 103 19.96 8.42 21.65
C VAL A 103 20.20 6.92 21.70
N ILE A 104 19.88 6.24 20.62
CA ILE A 104 20.32 4.87 20.37
C ILE A 104 21.36 4.95 19.27
N VAL A 105 22.60 4.60 19.61
CA VAL A 105 23.67 4.45 18.64
C VAL A 105 23.50 3.11 17.95
N ARG A 106 23.29 3.13 16.64
CA ARG A 106 23.40 1.94 15.81
C ARG A 106 24.88 1.77 15.46
N GLU A 107 25.52 0.77 16.05
CA GLU A 107 26.87 0.36 15.63
C GLU A 107 26.81 -0.25 14.22
N GLY A 108 27.79 0.12 13.42
CA GLY A 108 27.82 -0.14 12.00
C GLY A 108 27.79 1.19 11.28
N SER A 109 28.92 1.57 10.71
CA SER A 109 28.94 2.49 9.58
C SER A 109 28.09 1.87 8.49
N LEU A 110 26.77 2.04 8.58
CA LEU A 110 25.88 1.76 7.48
C LEU A 110 26.44 2.60 6.34
N SER A 111 26.81 1.95 5.25
CA SER A 111 27.21 2.70 4.06
C SER A 111 26.08 3.68 3.73
N SER A 112 26.39 4.81 3.08
CA SER A 112 25.34 5.74 2.64
C SER A 112 24.23 5.00 1.88
N GLU A 113 24.59 3.94 1.15
CA GLU A 113 23.66 3.04 0.48
C GLU A 113 22.72 2.32 1.47
N GLU A 114 23.23 1.69 2.52
CA GLU A 114 22.39 1.00 3.52
C GLU A 114 21.46 1.95 4.28
N ARG A 115 21.89 3.19 4.54
CA ARG A 115 21.01 4.23 5.14
C ARG A 115 19.88 4.62 4.20
N LEU A 116 20.20 4.83 2.93
CA LEU A 116 19.22 5.19 1.90
C LEU A 116 18.24 4.02 1.66
N GLU A 117 18.71 2.77 1.75
CA GLU A 117 17.88 1.57 1.69
C GLU A 117 16.84 1.56 2.83
N LEU A 118 17.30 1.75 4.06
CA LEU A 118 16.42 1.77 5.24
C LEU A 118 15.39 2.92 5.17
N ALA A 119 15.81 4.10 4.72
CA ALA A 119 14.90 5.23 4.53
C ALA A 119 13.84 4.93 3.46
N LEU A 120 14.21 4.23 2.38
CA LEU A 120 13.27 3.82 1.34
C LEU A 120 12.28 2.77 1.85
N ILE A 121 12.74 1.80 2.65
CA ILE A 121 11.89 0.77 3.27
C ILE A 121 10.87 1.40 4.21
N GLU A 122 11.29 2.31 5.09
CA GLU A 122 10.39 3.05 5.99
C GLU A 122 9.34 3.82 5.19
N ASN A 123 9.77 4.50 4.12
CA ASN A 123 8.85 5.26 3.28
C ASN A 123 7.80 4.36 2.60
N ILE A 124 8.18 3.16 2.13
CA ILE A 124 7.25 2.18 1.52
C ILE A 124 6.22 1.64 2.51
N GLN A 125 6.60 1.50 3.78
CA GLN A 125 5.71 0.99 4.84
C GLN A 125 4.62 1.99 5.25
N ARG A 126 4.64 3.22 4.73
CA ARG A 126 3.59 4.19 5.01
C ARG A 126 2.25 3.74 4.41
N GLU A 127 1.18 4.02 5.13
CA GLU A 127 -0.18 3.61 4.75
C GLU A 127 -0.75 4.46 3.60
N ASP A 128 -0.21 5.66 3.37
CA ASP A 128 -0.72 6.66 2.40
C ASP A 128 -0.25 6.47 0.96
N LEU A 129 0.71 5.57 0.69
CA LEU A 129 1.21 5.34 -0.67
C LEU A 129 0.18 4.62 -1.55
N ASP A 130 0.02 5.14 -2.77
CA ASP A 130 -0.80 4.49 -3.78
C ASP A 130 -0.11 3.22 -4.35
N PRO A 131 -0.86 2.32 -5.02
CA PRO A 131 -0.28 1.07 -5.52
C PRO A 131 0.88 1.23 -6.51
N ILE A 132 0.87 2.29 -7.34
CA ILE A 132 1.89 2.59 -8.35
C ILE A 132 3.13 3.20 -7.68
N GLU A 133 2.96 4.07 -6.69
CA GLU A 133 4.06 4.59 -5.90
C GLU A 133 4.79 3.47 -5.14
N ARG A 134 4.04 2.56 -4.49
CA ARG A 134 4.61 1.37 -3.84
C ARG A 134 5.35 0.49 -4.84
N ALA A 135 4.77 0.25 -6.02
CA ALA A 135 5.41 -0.53 -7.06
C ALA A 135 6.73 0.11 -7.53
N THR A 136 6.74 1.43 -7.72
CA THR A 136 7.92 2.20 -8.13
C THR A 136 9.02 2.12 -7.08
N ALA A 137 8.67 2.26 -5.81
CA ALA A 137 9.62 2.16 -4.72
C ALA A 137 10.18 0.74 -4.54
N CYS A 138 9.34 -0.30 -4.69
CA CYS A 138 9.79 -1.70 -4.74
C CYS A 138 10.76 -1.94 -5.91
N LYS A 139 10.48 -1.39 -7.10
CA LYS A 139 11.37 -1.49 -8.27
C LYS A 139 12.73 -0.86 -7.99
N ARG A 140 12.77 0.33 -7.37
CA ARG A 140 14.02 0.98 -6.94
C ARG A 140 14.83 0.11 -5.97
N LEU A 141 14.18 -0.57 -5.03
CA LEU A 141 14.86 -1.51 -4.12
C LEU A 141 15.51 -2.68 -4.89
N LEU A 142 14.83 -3.22 -5.89
CA LEU A 142 15.36 -4.32 -6.71
C LEU A 142 16.54 -3.88 -7.59
N GLU A 143 16.43 -2.71 -8.23
CA GLU A 143 17.42 -2.24 -9.21
C GLU A 143 18.63 -1.58 -8.55
N ASN A 144 18.42 -0.61 -7.65
CA ASN A 144 19.50 0.20 -7.09
C ASN A 144 20.32 -0.56 -6.05
N TYR A 145 19.68 -1.45 -5.29
CA TYR A 145 20.32 -2.22 -4.22
C TYR A 145 20.53 -3.68 -4.60
N LYS A 146 20.24 -4.06 -5.86
CA LYS A 146 20.38 -5.42 -6.40
C LYS A 146 19.74 -6.50 -5.53
N LEU A 147 18.65 -6.14 -4.86
CA LEU A 147 17.93 -7.05 -3.97
C LEU A 147 17.07 -8.01 -4.79
N THR A 148 16.89 -9.21 -4.26
CA THR A 148 15.91 -10.16 -4.80
C THR A 148 14.50 -9.80 -4.34
N GLN A 149 13.49 -10.22 -5.10
CA GLN A 149 12.08 -10.07 -4.68
C GLN A 149 11.80 -10.72 -3.32
N GLN A 150 12.53 -11.78 -2.96
CA GLN A 150 12.40 -12.43 -1.65
C GLN A 150 12.93 -11.50 -0.55
N GLN A 151 14.13 -10.96 -0.69
CA GLN A 151 14.72 -10.04 0.30
C GLN A 151 13.88 -8.77 0.49
N VAL A 152 13.35 -8.19 -0.59
CA VAL A 152 12.43 -7.04 -0.49
C VAL A 152 11.15 -7.42 0.25
N ALA A 153 10.60 -8.60 -0.01
CA ALA A 153 9.40 -9.09 0.67
C ALA A 153 9.64 -9.29 2.16
N ASP A 154 10.77 -9.91 2.54
CA ASP A 154 11.14 -10.16 3.93
C ASP A 154 11.30 -8.85 4.71
N ARG A 155 11.95 -7.83 4.11
CA ARG A 155 12.13 -6.51 4.73
C ARG A 155 10.84 -5.71 4.84
N LEU A 156 9.90 -5.87 3.90
CA LEU A 156 8.60 -5.21 3.91
C LEU A 156 7.53 -5.97 4.72
N GLY A 157 7.80 -7.20 5.18
CA GLY A 157 6.80 -8.04 5.85
C GLY A 157 5.73 -8.58 4.90
N TYR A 158 6.05 -8.71 3.60
CA TYR A 158 5.14 -9.18 2.57
C TYR A 158 5.50 -10.58 2.08
N LYS A 159 4.57 -11.20 1.33
CA LYS A 159 4.88 -12.39 0.55
C LYS A 159 5.67 -11.97 -0.70
N ARG A 160 6.60 -12.82 -1.14
CA ARG A 160 7.33 -12.64 -2.41
C ARG A 160 6.39 -12.35 -3.59
N SER A 161 5.26 -13.05 -3.66
CA SER A 161 4.25 -12.87 -4.70
C SER A 161 3.61 -11.48 -4.68
N THR A 162 3.49 -10.84 -3.52
CA THR A 162 2.98 -9.47 -3.41
C THR A 162 3.95 -8.48 -4.04
N VAL A 163 5.25 -8.60 -3.76
CA VAL A 163 6.28 -7.74 -4.36
C VAL A 163 6.32 -7.92 -5.88
N ALA A 164 6.30 -9.18 -6.35
CA ALA A 164 6.23 -9.48 -7.78
C ALA A 164 5.00 -8.84 -8.44
N ASN A 165 3.83 -8.98 -7.82
CA ASN A 165 2.58 -8.42 -8.33
C ASN A 165 2.58 -6.89 -8.37
N LEU A 166 3.17 -6.23 -7.37
CA LEU A 166 3.30 -4.77 -7.34
C LEU A 166 4.17 -4.30 -8.50
N VAL A 167 5.38 -4.84 -8.65
CA VAL A 167 6.32 -4.42 -9.69
C VAL A 167 5.75 -4.62 -11.09
N ARG A 168 4.96 -5.69 -11.31
CA ARG A 168 4.28 -5.94 -12.58
C ARG A 168 3.26 -4.86 -12.95
N LEU A 169 2.72 -4.11 -12.00
CA LEU A 169 1.82 -2.98 -12.32
C LEU A 169 2.51 -1.92 -13.19
N LEU A 170 3.84 -1.81 -13.09
CA LEU A 170 4.64 -0.88 -13.90
C LEU A 170 4.80 -1.32 -15.36
N GLU A 171 4.39 -2.55 -15.70
CA GLU A 171 4.34 -3.04 -17.08
C GLU A 171 3.11 -2.50 -17.84
N LEU A 172 2.12 -1.93 -17.12
CA LEU A 172 0.94 -1.34 -17.74
C LEU A 172 1.30 -0.06 -18.50
N PRO A 173 0.54 0.31 -19.55
CA PRO A 173 0.61 1.63 -20.16
C PRO A 173 0.37 2.75 -19.13
N ALA A 174 1.00 3.91 -19.35
CA ALA A 174 0.96 5.04 -18.41
C ALA A 174 -0.48 5.49 -18.04
N ASP A 175 -1.40 5.51 -19.01
CA ASP A 175 -2.82 5.83 -18.79
C ASP A 175 -3.48 4.89 -17.75
N LEU A 176 -3.19 3.59 -17.82
CA LEU A 176 -3.72 2.61 -16.86
C LEU A 176 -3.03 2.68 -15.50
N GLN A 177 -1.75 3.06 -15.45
CA GLN A 177 -1.08 3.31 -14.17
C GLN A 177 -1.73 4.51 -13.45
N GLU A 178 -2.03 5.58 -14.19
CA GLU A 178 -2.69 6.76 -13.64
C GLU A 178 -4.10 6.43 -13.12
N ASP A 179 -4.89 5.63 -13.85
CA ASP A 179 -6.19 5.17 -13.38
C ASP A 179 -6.11 4.36 -12.08
N VAL A 180 -5.04 3.59 -11.89
CA VAL A 180 -4.81 2.80 -10.67
C VAL A 180 -4.38 3.70 -9.50
N SER A 181 -3.50 4.68 -9.76
CA SER A 181 -3.07 5.67 -8.76
C SER A 181 -4.26 6.51 -8.26
N ARG A 182 -5.15 6.94 -9.17
CA ARG A 182 -6.38 7.68 -8.84
C ARG A 182 -7.46 6.84 -8.16
N GLY A 183 -7.31 5.51 -8.14
CA GLY A 183 -8.28 4.58 -7.55
C GLY A 183 -9.45 4.19 -8.44
N THR A 184 -9.48 4.62 -9.71
CA THR A 184 -10.46 4.17 -10.72
C THR A 184 -10.42 2.64 -10.86
N PHE A 185 -9.21 2.07 -10.82
CA PHE A 185 -9.00 0.63 -10.80
C PHE A 185 -8.24 0.19 -9.56
N SER A 186 -8.72 -0.87 -8.91
CA SER A 186 -7.93 -1.56 -7.89
C SER A 186 -6.70 -2.24 -8.50
N ALA A 187 -5.68 -2.50 -7.68
CA ALA A 187 -4.55 -3.35 -8.07
C ALA A 187 -4.99 -4.77 -8.52
N GLY A 188 -6.17 -5.24 -8.11
CA GLY A 188 -6.78 -6.47 -8.63
C GLY A 188 -7.17 -6.37 -10.09
N HIS A 189 -7.88 -5.30 -10.47
CA HIS A 189 -8.27 -5.02 -11.86
C HIS A 189 -7.03 -4.86 -12.75
N ALA A 190 -6.06 -4.08 -12.29
CA ALA A 190 -4.81 -3.84 -12.99
C ALA A 190 -4.05 -5.14 -13.32
N ARG A 191 -3.96 -6.06 -12.35
CA ARG A 191 -3.33 -7.39 -12.55
C ARG A 191 -4.06 -8.28 -13.55
N ALA A 192 -5.38 -8.19 -13.62
CA ALA A 192 -6.14 -8.93 -14.61
C ALA A 192 -5.88 -8.39 -16.03
N MET A 193 -5.81 -7.06 -16.17
CA MET A 193 -5.55 -6.39 -17.45
C MET A 193 -4.15 -6.66 -18.00
N LEU A 194 -3.14 -6.91 -17.14
CA LEU A 194 -1.79 -7.30 -17.57
C LEU A 194 -1.72 -8.55 -18.47
N GLN A 195 -2.78 -9.37 -18.50
CA GLN A 195 -2.84 -10.54 -19.38
C GLN A 195 -3.07 -10.14 -20.86
N ILE A 196 -3.57 -8.94 -21.10
CA ILE A 196 -3.90 -8.42 -22.43
C ILE A 196 -2.67 -7.73 -23.01
N GLY A 197 -2.10 -8.32 -24.06
CA GLY A 197 -0.87 -7.82 -24.69
C GLY A 197 -1.07 -6.70 -25.71
N ASP A 198 -2.31 -6.43 -26.16
CA ASP A 198 -2.61 -5.44 -27.19
C ASP A 198 -3.44 -4.26 -26.65
N ALA A 199 -3.16 -3.06 -27.19
CA ALA A 199 -3.79 -1.82 -26.75
C ALA A 199 -5.31 -1.78 -27.00
N SER A 200 -5.79 -2.45 -28.06
CA SER A 200 -7.22 -2.50 -28.40
C SER A 200 -8.02 -3.32 -27.39
N GLY A 201 -7.48 -4.47 -26.99
CA GLY A 201 -8.03 -5.31 -25.93
C GLY A 201 -8.05 -4.60 -24.59
N LEU A 202 -6.98 -3.87 -24.24
CA LEU A 202 -6.91 -3.11 -22.99
C LEU A 202 -7.95 -1.99 -22.95
N ALA A 203 -8.10 -1.22 -24.04
CA ALA A 203 -9.10 -0.16 -24.12
C ALA A 203 -10.54 -0.72 -23.99
N ARG A 204 -10.79 -1.89 -24.60
CA ARG A 204 -12.08 -2.59 -24.47
C ARG A 204 -12.33 -3.05 -23.03
N ALA A 205 -11.32 -3.65 -22.39
CA ALA A 205 -11.41 -4.07 -20.99
C ALA A 205 -11.69 -2.87 -20.08
N LYS A 206 -10.93 -1.78 -20.21
CA LYS A 206 -11.11 -0.52 -19.46
C LYS A 206 -12.57 -0.05 -19.53
N LYS A 207 -13.12 0.04 -20.74
CA LYS A 207 -14.51 0.47 -20.95
C LYS A 207 -15.53 -0.48 -20.31
N GLU A 208 -15.42 -1.79 -20.53
CA GLU A 208 -16.38 -2.75 -19.97
C GLU A 208 -16.32 -2.84 -18.45
N ILE A 209 -15.14 -2.66 -17.84
CA ILE A 209 -14.99 -2.66 -16.38
C ILE A 209 -15.68 -1.43 -15.77
N VAL A 210 -15.51 -0.25 -16.37
CA VAL A 210 -16.12 1.00 -15.88
C VAL A 210 -17.63 1.01 -16.13
N ASP A 211 -18.08 0.73 -17.35
CA ASP A 211 -19.50 0.75 -17.71
C ASP A 211 -20.31 -0.31 -16.93
N GLY A 212 -19.67 -1.42 -16.56
CA GLY A 212 -20.29 -2.55 -15.87
C GLY A 212 -20.02 -2.63 -14.37
N GLU A 213 -19.25 -1.69 -13.81
CA GLU A 213 -18.75 -1.72 -12.42
C GLU A 213 -18.26 -3.12 -12.00
N LEU A 214 -17.43 -3.72 -12.86
CA LEU A 214 -17.09 -5.12 -12.72
C LEU A 214 -16.22 -5.36 -11.49
N SER A 215 -16.54 -6.42 -10.73
CA SER A 215 -15.65 -6.91 -9.67
C SER A 215 -14.33 -7.45 -10.24
N VAL A 216 -13.32 -7.58 -9.37
CA VAL A 216 -12.01 -8.17 -9.74
C VAL A 216 -12.16 -9.55 -10.39
N ARG A 217 -13.02 -10.40 -9.84
CA ARG A 217 -13.28 -11.74 -10.39
C ARG A 217 -13.94 -11.68 -11.77
N ALA A 218 -14.91 -10.79 -11.96
CA ALA A 218 -15.55 -10.59 -13.26
C ALA A 218 -14.55 -10.04 -14.29
N THR A 219 -13.67 -9.15 -13.86
CA THR A 219 -12.59 -8.58 -14.67
C THR A 219 -11.58 -9.66 -15.11
N GLU A 220 -11.18 -10.57 -14.22
CA GLU A 220 -10.31 -11.70 -14.58
C GLU A 220 -10.95 -12.58 -15.66
N VAL A 221 -12.25 -12.86 -15.55
CA VAL A 221 -13.00 -13.64 -16.55
C VAL A 221 -13.07 -12.90 -17.89
N LEU A 222 -13.32 -11.59 -17.86
CA LEU A 222 -13.35 -10.74 -19.06
C LEU A 222 -11.98 -10.74 -19.76
N CYS A 223 -10.90 -10.47 -19.03
CA CYS A 223 -9.55 -10.41 -19.59
C CYS A 223 -9.16 -11.76 -20.22
N LYS A 224 -9.49 -12.89 -19.58
CA LYS A 224 -9.27 -14.23 -20.16
C LYS A 224 -10.03 -14.43 -21.47
N LYS A 225 -11.26 -13.93 -21.59
CA LYS A 225 -12.03 -14.03 -22.85
C LYS A 225 -11.44 -13.18 -23.97
N ILE A 226 -10.92 -12.00 -23.64
CA ILE A 226 -10.24 -11.10 -24.58
C ILE A 226 -8.98 -11.79 -25.13
N VAL A 227 -8.15 -12.32 -24.22
CA VAL A 227 -6.89 -13.02 -24.59
C VAL A 227 -7.14 -14.29 -25.39
N ALA A 228 -8.18 -15.07 -25.04
CA ALA A 228 -8.51 -16.31 -25.75
C ALA A 228 -9.08 -16.08 -27.16
N GLY A 229 -9.20 -14.84 -27.64
CA GLY A 229 -9.80 -14.51 -28.94
C GLY A 229 -11.29 -14.89 -29.06
N SER A 230 -11.89 -15.35 -27.96
CA SER A 230 -13.31 -15.73 -27.88
C SER A 230 -14.24 -14.51 -27.80
N LEU A 231 -13.66 -13.32 -27.61
CA LEU A 231 -14.23 -12.04 -27.99
C LEU A 231 -13.64 -11.62 -29.35
N GLY A 232 -14.13 -12.23 -30.42
CA GLY A 232 -13.87 -11.78 -31.79
C GLY A 232 -14.21 -10.29 -31.99
N PRO A 233 -13.86 -9.69 -33.15
CA PRO A 233 -14.13 -8.29 -33.44
C PRO A 233 -15.59 -7.96 -33.12
N SER A 234 -15.78 -6.83 -32.45
CA SER A 234 -17.06 -6.29 -32.00
C SER A 234 -18.04 -6.15 -33.17
N HIS A 235 -18.70 -7.25 -33.51
CA HIS A 235 -19.92 -7.34 -34.31
C HIS A 235 -20.59 -8.66 -33.97
N ARG A 236 -20.96 -8.82 -32.70
CA ARG A 236 -22.15 -9.61 -32.41
C ARG A 236 -23.09 -8.69 -31.67
N ALA A 237 -24.16 -8.34 -32.36
CA ALA A 237 -25.42 -7.95 -31.74
C ALA A 237 -25.56 -8.76 -30.45
N ARG A 238 -25.89 -8.09 -29.34
CA ARG A 238 -26.34 -8.77 -28.11
C ARG A 238 -27.15 -9.98 -28.56
N PRO A 239 -26.87 -11.22 -28.11
CA PRO A 239 -27.66 -12.37 -28.53
C PRO A 239 -29.11 -11.94 -28.36
N ALA A 240 -29.83 -11.89 -29.49
CA ALA A 240 -31.16 -11.31 -29.51
C ALA A 240 -31.92 -12.01 -28.40
N LYS A 241 -32.43 -11.23 -27.43
CA LYS A 241 -33.28 -11.80 -26.38
C LYS A 241 -34.30 -12.67 -27.11
N PRO A 242 -34.53 -13.92 -26.69
CA PRO A 242 -35.56 -14.74 -27.31
C PRO A 242 -36.84 -13.92 -27.48
N ALA A 243 -37.56 -14.05 -28.59
CA ALA A 243 -38.72 -13.20 -28.86
C ALA A 243 -39.72 -13.20 -27.68
N TRP A 244 -39.93 -14.39 -27.07
CA TRP A 244 -40.74 -14.55 -25.86
C TRP A 244 -40.22 -13.75 -24.66
N ALA A 245 -38.90 -13.61 -24.52
CA ALA A 245 -38.25 -12.90 -23.42
C ALA A 245 -38.38 -11.38 -23.57
N ALA A 246 -38.28 -10.87 -24.81
CA ALA A 246 -38.54 -9.46 -25.08
C ALA A 246 -40.02 -9.12 -24.84
N GLU A 247 -40.93 -9.96 -25.34
CA GLU A 247 -42.38 -9.79 -25.17
C GLU A 247 -42.80 -9.88 -23.69
N LEU A 248 -42.24 -10.84 -22.94
CA LEU A 248 -42.51 -10.96 -21.50
C LEU A 248 -41.99 -9.75 -20.72
N GLN A 249 -40.81 -9.23 -21.07
CA GLN A 249 -40.28 -8.01 -20.45
C GLN A 249 -41.18 -6.80 -20.69
N GLU A 250 -41.69 -6.63 -21.92
CA GLU A 250 -42.61 -5.54 -22.25
C GLU A 250 -43.93 -5.69 -21.49
N LYS A 251 -44.49 -6.90 -21.43
CA LYS A 251 -45.70 -7.19 -20.66
C LYS A 251 -45.51 -6.92 -19.17
N LEU A 252 -44.36 -7.33 -18.59
CA LEU A 252 -44.02 -7.04 -17.20
C LEU A 252 -43.90 -5.53 -16.95
N SER A 253 -43.21 -4.81 -17.84
CA SER A 253 -43.06 -3.36 -17.71
C SER A 253 -44.40 -2.63 -17.76
N ARG A 254 -45.27 -3.05 -18.69
CA ARG A 254 -46.61 -2.48 -18.87
C ARG A 254 -47.53 -2.79 -17.70
N LYS A 255 -47.52 -4.01 -17.19
CA LYS A 255 -48.39 -4.46 -16.09
C LYS A 255 -47.97 -3.84 -14.75
N LEU A 256 -46.66 -3.72 -14.50
CA LEU A 256 -46.12 -3.25 -13.23
C LEU A 256 -45.87 -1.72 -13.22
N GLY A 257 -46.08 -1.03 -14.35
CA GLY A 257 -45.87 0.42 -14.46
C GLY A 257 -44.43 0.87 -14.25
N CYS A 258 -43.47 -0.04 -14.35
CA CYS A 258 -42.06 0.19 -14.04
C CYS A 258 -41.15 -0.36 -15.15
N ARG A 259 -39.91 0.11 -15.26
CA ARG A 259 -38.97 -0.46 -16.22
C ARG A 259 -38.51 -1.84 -15.72
N ALA A 260 -38.91 -2.91 -16.42
CA ALA A 260 -38.42 -4.25 -16.17
C ALA A 260 -37.25 -4.59 -17.10
N GLU A 261 -36.16 -5.13 -16.54
CA GLU A 261 -35.04 -5.67 -17.30
C GLU A 261 -34.91 -7.17 -17.06
N MET A 262 -34.97 -7.96 -18.13
CA MET A 262 -34.76 -9.41 -18.05
C MET A 262 -33.43 -9.81 -18.70
N LYS A 263 -32.61 -10.55 -17.94
CA LYS A 263 -31.35 -11.15 -18.38
C LYS A 263 -31.44 -12.67 -18.18
N LEU A 264 -31.19 -13.44 -19.24
CA LEU A 264 -31.20 -14.90 -19.19
C LEU A 264 -29.77 -15.46 -19.23
N HIS A 265 -29.54 -16.52 -18.49
CA HIS A 265 -28.31 -17.33 -18.54
C HIS A 265 -28.49 -18.50 -19.52
N ALA A 266 -27.37 -18.98 -20.09
CA ALA A 266 -27.37 -20.03 -21.12
C ALA A 266 -27.96 -21.39 -20.69
N ARG A 267 -28.17 -21.62 -19.38
CA ARG A 267 -28.76 -22.86 -18.81
C ARG A 267 -30.22 -22.69 -18.34
N GLY A 268 -30.93 -21.65 -18.78
CA GLY A 268 -32.35 -21.46 -18.48
C GLY A 268 -32.67 -20.66 -17.21
N GLY A 269 -31.70 -20.44 -16.31
CA GLY A 269 -31.84 -19.48 -15.21
C GLY A 269 -31.77 -18.03 -15.70
N GLY A 270 -32.15 -17.06 -14.86
CA GLY A 270 -32.09 -15.65 -15.23
C GLY A 270 -32.31 -14.70 -14.06
N LYS A 271 -32.25 -13.40 -14.35
CA LYS A 271 -32.57 -12.32 -13.43
C LYS A 271 -33.59 -11.39 -14.09
N VAL A 272 -34.62 -11.02 -13.33
CA VAL A 272 -35.50 -9.90 -13.63
C VAL A 272 -35.17 -8.78 -12.64
N VAL A 273 -34.98 -7.56 -13.15
CA VAL A 273 -34.74 -6.36 -12.35
C VAL A 273 -35.90 -5.40 -12.60
N LEU A 274 -36.56 -4.96 -11.53
CA LEU A 274 -37.62 -3.97 -11.59
C LEU A 274 -37.07 -2.66 -11.04
N HIS A 275 -37.11 -1.60 -11.85
CA HIS A 275 -36.63 -0.28 -11.45
C HIS A 275 -37.80 0.59 -11.00
N PHE A 276 -37.75 1.08 -9.76
CA PHE A 276 -38.71 2.04 -9.20
C PHE A 276 -37.97 3.31 -8.76
N SER A 277 -38.61 4.47 -8.89
CA SER A 277 -38.05 5.79 -8.56
C SER A 277 -38.37 6.24 -7.13
N ASP A 278 -39.45 5.73 -6.57
CA ASP A 278 -40.06 6.18 -5.31
C ASP A 278 -40.87 5.03 -4.68
N LEU A 279 -41.30 5.22 -3.43
CA LEU A 279 -42.08 4.23 -2.69
C LEU A 279 -43.46 3.98 -3.31
N ASP A 280 -44.10 5.00 -3.89
CA ASP A 280 -45.38 4.85 -4.60
C ASP A 280 -45.25 3.97 -5.86
N SER A 281 -44.09 4.00 -6.52
CA SER A 281 -43.75 3.14 -7.65
C SER A 281 -43.44 1.71 -7.19
N LEU A 282 -42.85 1.54 -6.01
CA LEU A 282 -42.64 0.24 -5.40
C LEU A 282 -43.99 -0.40 -5.01
N ASP A 283 -44.90 0.36 -4.40
CA ASP A 283 -46.23 -0.09 -4.03
C ASP A 283 -47.03 -0.58 -5.26
N ARG A 284 -47.03 0.21 -6.36
CA ARG A 284 -47.62 -0.22 -7.64
C ARG A 284 -47.04 -1.52 -8.19
N VAL A 285 -45.73 -1.73 -8.05
CA VAL A 285 -45.07 -2.98 -8.46
C VAL A 285 -45.54 -4.14 -7.60
N VAL A 286 -45.62 -3.94 -6.29
CA VAL A 286 -46.02 -4.95 -5.30
C VAL A 286 -47.49 -5.33 -5.45
N GLN A 287 -48.39 -4.35 -5.61
CA GLN A 287 -49.79 -4.59 -5.96
C GLN A 287 -49.92 -5.31 -7.30
N GLY A 288 -49.13 -4.92 -8.31
CA GLY A 288 -49.11 -5.57 -9.62
C GLY A 288 -48.62 -7.03 -9.60
N LEU A 289 -47.86 -7.41 -8.56
CA LEU A 289 -47.44 -8.79 -8.28
C LEU A 289 -48.45 -9.56 -7.41
N GLY A 290 -49.51 -8.91 -6.92
CA GLY A 290 -50.55 -9.51 -6.08
C GLY A 290 -50.15 -9.66 -4.61
N LEU A 291 -49.16 -8.87 -4.16
CA LEU A 291 -48.63 -8.89 -2.79
C LEU A 291 -49.09 -7.70 -1.94
N GLY A 292 -50.15 -6.99 -2.37
CA GLY A 292 -50.62 -5.77 -1.71
C GLY A 292 -50.94 -5.97 -0.22
N ASP A 293 -51.73 -6.99 0.11
CA ASP A 293 -52.19 -7.24 1.49
C ASP A 293 -51.04 -7.63 2.45
N GLU A 294 -49.94 -8.21 1.95
CA GLU A 294 -48.77 -8.62 2.76
C GLU A 294 -47.69 -7.52 2.84
N ALA A 295 -47.70 -6.58 1.90
CA ALA A 295 -46.69 -5.53 1.83
C ALA A 295 -47.00 -4.33 2.72
N ASP A 296 -48.27 -4.02 2.96
CA ASP A 296 -48.68 -2.99 3.91
C ASP A 296 -48.17 -3.31 5.33
N GLU A 297 -48.22 -4.59 5.75
CA GLU A 297 -47.68 -5.04 7.04
C GLU A 297 -46.14 -4.97 7.13
N LEU A 298 -45.42 -5.19 6.02
CA LEU A 298 -43.95 -5.25 6.00
C LEU A 298 -43.28 -3.89 5.71
N LEU A 299 -43.95 -3.00 5.00
CA LEU A 299 -43.44 -1.68 4.62
C LEU A 299 -43.86 -0.57 5.57
N GLY A 300 -44.82 -0.83 6.48
CA GLY A 300 -45.20 0.10 7.53
C GLY A 300 -45.81 1.40 7.01
N LEU A 301 -46.60 1.32 5.93
CA LEU A 301 -47.43 2.41 5.42
C LEU A 301 -48.81 2.40 6.06
#